data_AF-A0A7L2FCJ8-F1
#
_entry.id   AF-A0A7L2FCJ8-F1
#
_cell.length_a   1.000
_cell.length_b   1.000
_cell.length_c   1.000
_cell.angle_alpha   90.00
_cell.angle_beta   90.00
_cell.angle_gamma   90.00
#
_symmetry.space_group_name_H-M   'P 1'
#
loop_
_entity.id
_entity.type
_entity.pdbx_description
1 polymer ?
#
loop_
_entity_poly.entity_id
_entity_poly.type
_entity_poly.pdbx_seq_one_letter_code
_entity_poly.pdbx_strand_id
1 'polypeptide(L)'
;ELLRLACSEPCGLRGALLDLCVEHGKACHDVGHIAADPGVVPTFQLTLVLRLDSRLWPKIQGLFASGPAFAPLKLSTGFRVMKKKLYSSEQLLIEEC
;
A
#
# COMPACT_ATOMS: atom_id res chain seq x y z
N GLU A 1 -2.60 7.28 9.09
CA GLU A 1 -2.66 5.87 9.48
C GLU A 1 -1.31 5.24 9.79
N LEU A 2 -0.36 5.18 8.84
CA LEU A 2 0.98 4.57 9.07
C LEU A 2 1.65 4.99 10.40
N LEU A 3 1.65 6.29 10.70
CA LEU A 3 2.20 6.82 11.96
C LEU A 3 1.46 6.32 13.20
N ARG A 4 0.13 6.17 13.13
CA ARG A 4 -0.70 5.71 14.24
C ARG A 4 -0.45 4.23 14.53
N LEU A 5 -0.31 3.40 13.51
CA LEU A 5 0.06 1.99 13.70
C LEU A 5 1.49 1.82 14.22
N ALA A 6 2.41 2.66 13.74
CA ALA A 6 3.82 2.61 14.10
C ALA A 6 4.15 3.20 15.46
N CYS A 7 3.36 4.14 16.01
CA CYS A 7 3.71 4.81 17.27
C CYS A 7 3.76 3.86 18.49
N SER A 8 3.11 2.71 18.38
CA SER A 8 3.12 1.64 19.39
C SER A 8 4.30 0.66 19.25
N GLU A 9 5.12 0.81 18.21
CA GLU A 9 6.23 -0.10 17.90
C GLU A 9 7.60 0.50 18.25
N PRO A 10 8.60 -0.34 18.55
CA PRO A 10 9.98 0.10 18.74
C PRO A 10 10.48 0.91 17.53
N CYS A 11 11.20 2.00 17.82
CA CYS A 11 11.71 2.94 16.80
C CYS A 11 10.62 3.65 15.95
N GLY A 12 9.34 3.50 16.29
CA GLY A 12 8.25 4.10 15.54
C GLY A 12 8.27 3.70 14.06
N LEU A 13 7.94 4.64 13.17
CA LEU A 13 7.93 4.38 11.72
C LEU A 13 9.29 3.92 11.18
N ARG A 14 10.40 4.32 11.80
CA ARG A 14 11.75 3.94 11.35
C ARG A 14 12.00 2.43 11.43
N GLY A 15 11.30 1.74 12.34
CA GLY A 15 11.38 0.28 12.49
C GLY A 15 10.50 -0.50 11.50
N ALA A 16 9.85 0.16 10.54
CA ALA A 16 8.93 -0.48 9.61
C ALA A 16 9.61 -0.92 8.31
N LEU A 17 9.23 -2.11 7.82
CA LEU A 17 9.29 -2.47 6.41
C LEU A 17 7.95 -2.08 5.78
N LEU A 18 7.98 -1.14 4.83
CA LEU A 18 6.79 -0.67 4.12
C LEU A 18 6.62 -1.47 2.84
N ASP A 19 5.51 -2.20 2.72
CA ASP A 19 5.10 -2.84 1.46
C ASP A 19 3.98 -2.03 0.82
N LEU A 20 4.04 -1.85 -0.49
CA LEU A 20 3.03 -1.15 -1.25
C LEU A 20 2.38 -2.08 -2.27
N CYS A 21 1.06 -2.22 -2.16
CA CYS A 21 0.25 -2.98 -3.12
C CYS A 21 -0.86 -2.11 -3.71
N VAL A 22 -1.28 -2.44 -4.94
CA VAL A 22 -2.44 -1.82 -5.60
C VAL A 22 -3.47 -2.88 -5.94
N GLU A 23 -4.66 -2.76 -5.35
CA GLU A 23 -5.86 -3.54 -5.67
C GLU A 23 -6.54 -2.98 -6.93
N HIS A 24 -6.85 -3.88 -7.87
CA HIS A 24 -7.68 -3.62 -9.03
C HIS A 24 -8.69 -4.77 -9.21
N GLY A 25 -9.93 -4.55 -8.78
CA GLY A 25 -10.95 -5.59 -8.76
C GLY A 25 -10.58 -6.70 -7.77
N LYS A 26 -10.33 -7.92 -8.27
CA LYS A 26 -9.89 -9.07 -7.45
C LYS A 26 -8.37 -9.27 -7.47
N ALA A 27 -7.65 -8.53 -8.30
CA ALA A 27 -6.20 -8.62 -8.39
C ALA A 27 -5.55 -7.66 -7.38
N CYS A 28 -4.47 -8.11 -6.75
CA CYS A 28 -3.60 -7.29 -5.91
C CYS A 28 -2.20 -7.34 -6.50
N HIS A 29 -1.67 -6.18 -6.89
CA HIS A 29 -0.38 -6.06 -7.54
C HIS A 29 0.64 -5.54 -6.54
N ASP A 30 1.72 -6.29 -6.33
CA ASP A 30 2.88 -5.81 -5.58
C ASP A 30 3.60 -4.73 -6.40
N VAL A 31 3.77 -3.55 -5.81
CA VAL A 31 4.49 -2.42 -6.41
C VAL A 31 5.94 -2.40 -5.93
N GLY A 32 6.18 -2.88 -4.71
CA GLY A 32 7.49 -2.93 -4.10
C GLY A 32 7.46 -2.65 -2.61
N HIS A 33 8.65 -2.73 -2.02
CA HIS A 33 8.85 -2.56 -0.59
C HIS A 33 10.07 -1.69 -0.30
N ILE A 34 10.08 -1.06 0.88
CA ILE A 34 11.18 -0.22 1.34
C ILE A 34 11.30 -0.27 2.87
N ALA A 35 12.53 -0.42 3.38
CA ALA A 35 12.81 -0.19 4.78
C ALA A 35 12.72 1.32 5.07
N ALA A 36 11.91 1.72 6.05
CA ALA A 36 11.67 3.13 6.34
C ALA A 36 12.94 3.90 6.77
N ASP A 37 13.90 3.19 7.38
CA ASP A 37 15.21 3.72 7.73
C ASP A 37 16.28 2.64 7.47
N PRO A 38 17.27 2.88 6.58
CA PRO A 38 18.32 1.90 6.28
C PRO A 38 19.27 1.64 7.46
N GLY A 39 19.33 2.53 8.46
CA GLY A 39 20.14 2.37 9.67
C GLY A 39 19.44 1.60 10.78
N VAL A 40 18.18 1.16 10.57
CA VAL A 40 17.39 0.43 11.56
C VAL A 40 16.91 -0.88 10.94
N VAL A 41 17.15 -2.00 11.62
CA VAL A 41 16.60 -3.29 11.19
C VAL A 41 15.08 -3.27 11.40
N PRO A 42 14.26 -3.53 10.36
CA PRO A 42 12.82 -3.56 10.52
C PRO A 42 12.37 -4.64 11.51
N THR A 43 11.41 -4.33 12.36
CA THR A 43 10.86 -5.27 13.37
C THR A 43 9.38 -5.58 13.14
N PHE A 44 8.72 -4.77 12.33
CA PHE A 44 7.34 -4.96 11.88
C PHE A 44 7.20 -4.52 10.43
N GLN A 45 6.15 -5.02 9.79
CA GLN A 45 5.78 -4.71 8.42
C GLN A 45 4.49 -3.91 8.42
N LEU A 46 4.44 -2.87 7.58
CA LEU A 46 3.23 -2.12 7.25
C LEU A 46 2.93 -2.32 5.77
N THR A 47 1.86 -3.05 5.47
CA THR A 47 1.38 -3.21 4.09
C THR A 47 0.31 -2.16 3.81
N LEU A 48 0.64 -1.21 2.93
CA LEU A 48 -0.29 -0.21 2.41
C LEU A 48 -0.93 -0.75 1.12
N VAL A 49 -2.24 -0.93 1.15
CA VAL A 49 -3.01 -1.38 0.00
C VAL A 49 -3.84 -0.23 -0.54
N LEU A 50 -3.43 0.30 -1.69
CA LEU A 50 -4.16 1.31 -2.44
C LEU A 50 -5.15 0.65 -3.39
N ARG A 51 -6.23 1.33 -3.77
CA ARG A 51 -7.22 0.82 -4.71
C ARG A 51 -7.25 1.67 -5.97
N LEU A 52 -7.32 1.07 -7.15
CA LEU A 52 -7.52 1.81 -8.40
C LEU A 52 -8.98 2.30 -8.50
N ASP A 53 -9.22 3.54 -8.94
CA ASP A 53 -10.60 4.01 -9.14
C ASP A 53 -11.20 3.29 -10.37
N SER A 54 -12.08 2.32 -10.10
CA SER A 54 -12.71 1.48 -11.12
C SER A 54 -13.81 2.19 -11.92
N ARG A 55 -14.08 3.48 -11.64
CA ARG A 55 -15.11 4.26 -12.34
C ARG A 55 -14.81 4.53 -13.81
N LEU A 56 -13.59 4.23 -14.27
CA LEU A 56 -13.23 4.30 -15.68
C LEU A 56 -12.86 2.91 -16.18
N TRP A 57 -13.67 2.33 -17.07
CA TRP A 57 -13.32 1.08 -17.74
C TRP A 57 -12.06 1.27 -18.60
N PRO A 58 -10.97 0.50 -18.36
CA PRO A 58 -9.76 0.59 -19.17
C PRO A 58 -10.01 0.29 -20.66
N LYS A 59 -10.98 -0.59 -20.94
CA LYS A 59 -11.37 -0.99 -22.30
C LYS A 59 -11.93 0.15 -23.14
N ILE A 60 -12.48 1.19 -22.50
CA ILE A 60 -13.04 2.36 -23.18
C ILE A 60 -12.00 3.48 -23.29
N GLN A 61 -11.08 3.60 -22.32
CA GLN A 61 -9.99 4.57 -22.40
C GLN A 61 -9.13 4.37 -23.66
N GLY A 62 -8.86 3.12 -24.05
CA GLY A 62 -8.14 2.80 -25.29
C GLY A 62 -8.86 3.17 -26.60
N LEU A 63 -10.18 3.39 -26.56
CA LEU A 63 -10.99 3.75 -27.74
C LEU A 63 -11.13 5.27 -27.93
N PHE A 64 -10.96 6.06 -26.87
CA PHE A 64 -11.05 7.53 -26.91
C PHE A 64 -9.69 8.23 -26.80
N ALA A 65 -8.62 7.50 -26.53
CA ALA A 65 -7.27 8.06 -26.48
C ALA A 65 -6.68 8.21 -27.90
N SER A 66 -7.03 9.29 -28.61
CA SER A 66 -6.26 9.72 -29.80
C SER A 66 -5.04 10.60 -29.41
N GLY A 67 -4.52 10.43 -28.19
CA GLY A 67 -3.38 11.16 -27.62
C GLY A 67 -2.32 10.19 -27.08
N PRO A 68 -1.16 10.69 -26.63
CA PRO A 68 -0.01 9.85 -26.26
C PRO A 68 -0.42 8.79 -25.24
N ALA A 69 0.13 7.58 -25.39
CA ALA A 69 -0.30 6.30 -24.82
C ALA A 69 -0.27 6.16 -23.27
N PHE A 70 -0.24 7.26 -22.52
CA PHE A 70 -0.08 7.28 -21.07
C PHE A 70 -1.05 8.28 -20.43
N ALA A 71 -2.30 7.87 -20.27
CA ALA A 71 -3.21 8.56 -19.36
C ALA A 71 -2.87 8.14 -17.92
N PRO A 72 -2.64 9.08 -16.99
CA PRO A 72 -2.38 8.74 -15.60
C PRO A 72 -3.61 8.06 -14.98
N LEU A 73 -3.38 6.95 -14.28
CA LEU A 73 -4.43 6.23 -13.58
C LEU A 73 -4.71 6.87 -12.22
N LYS A 74 -5.98 7.09 -11.91
CA LYS A 74 -6.41 7.67 -10.64
C LYS A 74 -6.61 6.58 -9.59
N LEU A 75 -6.02 6.76 -8.42
CA LEU A 75 -6.27 5.92 -7.24
C LEU A 75 -7.51 6.40 -6.48
N SER A 76 -8.20 5.46 -5.86
CA SER A 76 -9.29 5.70 -4.91
C SER A 76 -8.76 6.41 -3.66
N THR A 77 -9.64 7.15 -3.00
CA THR A 77 -9.36 7.75 -1.68
C THR A 77 -9.37 6.71 -0.57
N GLY A 78 -10.05 5.57 -0.76
CA GLY A 78 -10.08 4.49 0.22
C GLY A 78 -8.86 3.58 0.09
N PHE A 79 -8.28 3.20 1.22
CA PHE A 79 -7.09 2.38 1.31
C PHE A 79 -7.11 1.51 2.57
N ARG A 80 -6.19 0.56 2.64
CA ARG A 80 -6.04 -0.30 3.82
C ARG A 80 -4.60 -0.29 4.29
N VAL A 81 -4.42 -0.36 5.60
CA VAL A 81 -3.10 -0.57 6.20
C VAL A 81 -3.14 -1.79 7.08
N MET A 82 -2.17 -2.69 6.91
CA MET A 82 -2.03 -3.89 7.71
C MET A 82 -0.69 -3.86 8.46
N LYS A 83 -0.70 -4.09 9.78
CA LYS A 83 0.52 -4.23 10.58
C LYS A 83 0.74 -5.68 10.97
N LYS A 84 1.96 -6.18 10.74
CA LYS A 84 2.41 -7.52 11.15
C LYS A 84 3.77 -7.43 11.83
N LYS A 85 3.93 -7.97 13.04
CA LYS A 85 5.26 -8.11 13.66
C LYS A 85 6.07 -9.18 12.93
N LEU A 86 7.35 -8.92 12.69
CA LEU A 86 8.21 -9.83 11.91
C LEU A 86 8.75 -10.99 12.76
N TYR A 87 8.94 -10.76 14.06
CA TYR A 87 9.58 -11.70 14.97
C TYR A 87 8.69 -12.11 16.15
N SER A 88 7.37 -11.98 16.00
CA SER A 88 6.38 -12.37 17.01
C SER A 88 5.16 -13.02 16.35
N SER A 89 4.49 -13.92 17.07
CA SER A 89 3.23 -14.55 16.65
C SER A 89 1.99 -13.71 16.99
N GLU A 90 2.18 -12.44 17.38
CA GLU A 90 1.08 -11.51 17.58
C GLU A 90 0.17 -11.38 16.35
N GLN A 91 -1.11 -11.12 16.63
CA GLN A 91 -2.15 -11.11 15.61
C GLN A 91 -2.00 -9.91 14.67
N LEU A 92 -2.26 -10.15 13.38
CA LEU A 92 -2.21 -9.12 12.35
C LEU A 92 -3.32 -8.08 12.57
N LEU A 93 -2.95 -6.80 12.57
CA LEU A 93 -3.88 -5.68 12.71
C LEU A 93 -4.22 -5.13 11.32
N ILE A 94 -5.51 -5.01 11.01
CA ILE A 94 -6.01 -4.47 9.73
C ILE A 94 -6.82 -3.22 10.02
N GLU A 95 -6.53 -2.16 9.27
CA GLU A 95 -7.25 -0.90 9.36
C GLU A 95 -7.73 -0.48 7.98
N GLU A 96 -9.04 -0.29 7.86
CA GLU A 96 -9.71 0.21 6.67
C GLU A 96 -9.86 1.74 6.80
N CYS A 97 -9.49 2.48 5.75
CA CYS A 97 -9.54 3.94 5.68
C CYS A 97 -10.24 4.45 4.42
#